data_AF-A0A8I1WHQ7-F1
#
_entry.id   AF-A0A8I1WHQ7-F1
#
_cell.length_a   1.000
_cell.length_b   1.000
_cell.length_c   1.000
_cell.angle_alpha   90.00
_cell.angle_beta   90.00
_cell.angle_gamma   90.00
#
_symmetry.space_group_name_H-M   'P 1'
#
loop_
_entity.id
_entity.type
_entity.pdbx_description
1 polymer ?
#
loop_
_entity_poly.entity_id
_entity_poly.type
_entity_poly.pdbx_seq_one_letter_code
_entity_poly.pdbx_strand_id
1 'polypeptide(L)'
;MSEGIYDKRWEQKFILPEHREALLHRKIETKKIEKPVLDEYQLEEMARIISEAMENNTAITISFYRNGFIEDIIGHVHYINEIKQQLHVKDLKGDTNFIAFDSLTAVKTE
;
A
#
# COMPACT_ATOMS: atom_id res chain seq x y z
N MET A 1 37.68 -35.69 -27.43
CA MET A 1 37.31 -34.65 -28.41
C MET A 1 35.90 -35.00 -28.87
N SER A 2 34.84 -34.27 -28.63
CA SER A 2 34.56 -32.97 -28.04
C SER A 2 33.02 -32.97 -27.86
N GLU A 3 32.51 -32.52 -26.72
CA GLU A 3 31.65 -31.32 -26.63
C GLU A 3 30.46 -31.33 -27.62
N GLY A 4 29.21 -31.21 -27.23
CA GLY A 4 28.66 -30.70 -25.99
C GLY A 4 27.13 -30.70 -26.08
N ILE A 5 26.55 -30.46 -24.92
CA ILE A 5 25.15 -30.24 -24.58
C ILE A 5 24.48 -29.30 -25.60
N TYR A 6 23.25 -29.58 -26.04
CA TYR A 6 22.18 -28.57 -26.07
C TYR A 6 20.80 -29.20 -26.33
N ASP A 7 19.99 -29.27 -25.27
CA ASP A 7 18.57 -29.60 -25.29
C ASP A 7 17.81 -28.53 -26.11
N LYS A 8 17.36 -28.92 -27.30
CA LYS A 8 16.55 -28.13 -28.24
C LYS A 8 15.06 -28.15 -27.81
N ARG A 9 14.72 -27.56 -26.67
CA ARG A 9 13.31 -27.44 -26.22
C ARG A 9 12.91 -26.04 -25.84
N TRP A 10 13.42 -25.04 -26.56
CA TRP A 10 12.99 -23.66 -26.33
C TRP A 10 12.84 -22.87 -27.64
N GLU A 11 12.24 -23.48 -28.67
CA GLU A 11 11.55 -22.73 -29.71
C GLU A 11 10.46 -21.86 -29.08
N GLN A 12 10.84 -20.67 -28.60
CA GLN A 12 9.90 -19.63 -28.22
C GLN A 12 10.31 -18.32 -28.87
N LYS A 13 9.66 -18.12 -30.01
CA LYS A 13 9.11 -16.86 -30.48
C LYS A 13 10.12 -15.72 -30.66
N PHE A 14 10.51 -15.58 -31.93
CA PHE A 14 10.52 -14.29 -32.60
C PHE A 14 9.40 -13.39 -32.06
N ILE A 15 9.78 -12.34 -31.34
CA ILE A 15 8.96 -11.16 -31.13
C ILE A 15 9.73 -10.02 -31.79
N LEU A 16 9.12 -9.45 -32.83
CA LEU A 16 9.69 -8.41 -33.66
C LEU A 16 10.17 -7.19 -32.84
N PRO A 17 11.28 -6.53 -33.23
CA PRO A 17 11.89 -5.41 -32.52
C PRO A 17 11.22 -4.04 -32.75
N GLU A 18 10.03 -3.95 -33.36
CA GLU A 18 9.34 -2.66 -33.64
C GLU A 18 8.34 -2.21 -32.56
N HIS A 19 8.41 -2.79 -31.36
CA HIS A 19 7.62 -2.35 -30.20
C HIS A 19 8.47 -2.20 -28.93
N ARG A 20 9.77 -1.94 -29.08
CA ARG A 20 10.69 -1.91 -27.95
C ARG A 20 10.74 -0.57 -27.21
N GLU A 21 10.29 0.51 -27.83
CA GLU A 21 10.38 1.85 -27.24
C GLU A 21 9.12 2.25 -26.44
N ALA A 22 7.95 1.69 -26.77
CA ALA A 22 6.71 1.93 -26.01
C ALA A 22 6.62 1.15 -24.68
N LEU A 23 7.44 0.10 -24.50
CA LEU A 23 7.36 -0.77 -23.32
C LEU A 23 8.27 -0.34 -22.17
N LEU A 24 9.27 0.51 -22.39
CA LEU A 24 10.15 0.95 -21.30
C LEU A 24 9.58 2.15 -20.51
N HIS A 25 8.79 3.02 -21.16
CA HIS A 25 8.07 4.09 -20.44
C HIS A 25 6.82 3.57 -19.69
N ARG A 26 6.19 2.49 -20.15
CA ARG A 26 5.03 1.85 -19.49
C ARG A 26 5.36 0.91 -18.34
N LYS A 27 6.64 0.65 -18.05
CA LYS A 27 7.04 -0.22 -16.93
C LYS A 27 7.15 0.50 -15.58
N ILE A 28 7.07 1.84 -15.58
CA ILE A 28 7.02 2.64 -14.33
C ILE A 28 5.57 2.89 -13.91
N GLU A 29 4.62 2.77 -14.84
CA GLU A 29 3.17 2.96 -14.59
C GLU A 29 2.48 1.70 -14.03
N THR A 30 3.18 0.55 -13.94
CA THR A 30 2.57 -0.76 -13.61
C THR A 30 2.62 -1.15 -12.12
N LYS A 31 2.91 -0.21 -11.22
CA LYS A 31 2.92 -0.41 -9.75
C LYS A 31 2.54 0.85 -8.95
N LYS A 32 1.74 1.74 -9.52
CA LYS A 32 0.99 2.68 -8.70
C LYS A 32 -0.38 2.07 -8.50
N ILE A 33 -0.63 1.52 -7.32
CA ILE A 33 -2.01 1.23 -6.94
C ILE A 33 -2.73 2.58 -7.00
N GLU A 34 -3.77 2.69 -7.83
CA GLU A 34 -4.61 3.87 -7.84
C GLU A 34 -5.12 4.04 -6.41
N LYS A 35 -4.95 5.24 -5.82
CA LYS A 35 -5.39 5.52 -4.45
C LYS A 35 -6.84 5.03 -4.35
N PRO A 36 -7.16 4.09 -3.45
CA PRO A 36 -8.50 3.54 -3.38
C PRO A 36 -9.45 4.71 -3.16
N VAL A 37 -10.43 4.83 -4.05
CA VAL A 37 -11.51 5.79 -3.90
C VAL A 37 -12.37 5.26 -2.77
N LEU A 38 -12.36 5.98 -1.65
CA LEU A 38 -13.16 5.65 -0.48
C LEU A 38 -14.52 6.32 -0.66
N ASP A 39 -15.57 5.52 -0.78
CA ASP A 39 -16.95 6.00 -0.71
C ASP A 39 -17.27 6.52 0.70
N GLU A 40 -18.32 7.33 0.81
CA GLU A 40 -18.74 7.98 2.08
C GLU A 40 -18.90 6.95 3.21
N TYR A 41 -19.53 5.82 2.92
CA TYR A 41 -19.72 4.73 3.88
C TYR A 41 -18.39 4.18 4.43
N GLN A 42 -17.36 4.05 3.58
CA GLN A 42 -16.05 3.55 4.02
C GLN A 42 -15.34 4.58 4.89
N LEU A 43 -15.46 5.87 4.56
CA LEU A 43 -14.91 6.96 5.37
C LEU A 43 -15.57 6.99 6.75
N GLU A 44 -16.89 6.88 6.82
CA GLU A 44 -17.64 6.82 8.07
C GLU A 44 -17.26 5.61 8.92
N GLU A 45 -17.12 4.44 8.30
CA GLU A 45 -16.70 3.22 8.99
C GLU A 45 -15.30 3.36 9.57
N MET A 46 -14.34 3.88 8.80
CA MET A 46 -12.99 4.14 9.31
C MET A 46 -13.00 5.16 10.44
N ALA A 47 -13.76 6.25 10.32
CA ALA A 47 -13.88 7.25 11.38
C ALA A 47 -14.46 6.64 12.66
N ARG A 48 -15.48 5.78 12.53
CA ARG A 48 -16.08 5.03 13.64
C ARG A 48 -15.06 4.11 14.30
N ILE A 49 -14.34 3.32 13.52
CA ILE A 49 -13.32 2.38 14.03
C ILE A 49 -12.20 3.15 14.75
N ILE A 50 -11.70 4.24 14.18
CA ILE A 50 -10.68 5.08 14.81
C ILE A 50 -11.19 5.65 16.13
N SER A 51 -12.42 6.17 16.15
CA SER A 51 -13.03 6.72 17.36
C SER A 51 -13.19 5.67 18.45
N GLU A 52 -13.66 4.47 18.09
CA GLU A 52 -13.82 3.35 19.02
C GLU A 52 -12.46 2.87 19.56
N ALA A 53 -11.45 2.79 18.70
CA ALA A 53 -10.09 2.41 19.07
C ALA A 53 -9.45 3.43 20.02
N MET A 54 -9.69 4.72 19.82
CA MET A 54 -9.24 5.78 20.73
C MET A 54 -9.95 5.71 22.09
N GLU A 55 -11.26 5.46 22.10
CA GLU A 55 -12.04 5.35 23.34
C GLU A 55 -11.62 4.13 24.18
N ASN A 56 -11.40 2.99 23.52
CA ASN A 56 -11.04 1.73 24.18
C ASN A 56 -9.52 1.54 24.33
N ASN A 57 -8.72 2.47 23.81
CA ASN A 57 -7.26 2.35 23.70
C ASN A 57 -6.84 1.01 23.06
N THR A 58 -7.58 0.57 22.05
CA THR A 58 -7.35 -0.70 21.34
C THR A 58 -6.36 -0.49 20.20
N ALA A 59 -5.50 -1.48 19.95
CA ALA A 59 -4.63 -1.46 18.78
C ALA A 59 -5.46 -1.75 17.52
N ILE A 60 -5.29 -0.94 16.49
CA ILE A 60 -5.93 -1.13 15.19
C ILE A 60 -4.89 -1.23 14.08
N THR A 61 -5.25 -1.95 13.03
CA THR A 61 -4.47 -2.03 11.81
C THR A 61 -4.88 -0.90 10.89
N ILE A 62 -3.94 -0.01 10.59
CA ILE A 62 -4.14 1.13 9.71
C ILE A 62 -3.37 0.90 8.42
N SER A 63 -4.08 0.82 7.31
CA SER A 63 -3.50 0.72 5.98
C SER A 63 -3.42 2.10 5.35
N PHE A 64 -2.25 2.45 4.83
CA PHE A 64 -2.00 3.72 4.16
C PHE A 64 -1.18 3.55 2.90
N TYR A 65 -1.48 4.37 1.91
CA TYR A 65 -0.79 4.42 0.63
C TYR A 65 0.44 5.32 0.73
N ARG A 66 1.61 4.74 0.48
CA ARG A 66 2.87 5.46 0.39
C ARG A 66 3.65 5.02 -0.84
N ASN A 67 3.98 5.99 -1.68
CA ASN A 67 4.94 5.83 -2.77
C ASN A 67 4.65 4.66 -3.75
N GLY A 68 3.37 4.37 -4.02
CA GLY A 68 2.96 3.27 -4.92
C GLY A 68 2.49 2.01 -4.21
N PHE A 69 2.69 1.90 -2.90
CA PHE A 69 2.41 0.70 -2.12
C PHE A 69 1.44 1.03 -0.99
N ILE A 70 0.65 0.03 -0.58
CA ILE A 70 -0.15 0.09 0.64
C ILE A 70 0.70 -0.56 1.73
N GLU A 71 0.97 0.18 2.79
CA GLU A 71 1.64 -0.29 3.99
C GLU A 71 0.59 -0.40 5.11
N ASP A 72 0.72 -1.41 5.95
CA ASP A 72 -0.07 -1.58 7.16
C ASP A 72 0.79 -1.32 8.40
N ILE A 73 0.17 -0.71 9.40
CA ILE A 73 0.76 -0.52 10.71
C ILE A 73 -0.25 -0.89 11.79
N ILE A 74 0.22 -1.60 12.81
CA ILE A 74 -0.59 -2.04 13.93
C ILE A 74 -0.19 -1.21 15.15
N GLY A 75 -1.14 -0.47 15.70
CA GLY A 75 -0.84 0.40 16.84
C GLY A 75 -2.04 1.10 17.40
N HIS A 76 -1.79 1.86 18.46
CA HIS A 76 -2.81 2.63 19.17
C HIS A 76 -2.84 4.05 18.59
N VAL A 77 -4.03 4.53 18.23
CA VAL A 77 -4.21 5.92 17.82
C VAL A 77 -4.16 6.79 19.08
N HIS A 78 -3.09 7.58 19.22
CA HIS A 78 -2.88 8.43 20.39
C HIS A 78 -3.74 9.71 20.27
N TYR A 79 -3.68 10.38 19.12
CA TYR A 79 -4.50 11.54 18.83
C TYR A 79 -4.65 11.77 17.32
N ILE A 80 -5.63 12.58 16.96
CA ILE A 80 -5.85 13.03 15.59
C ILE A 80 -5.41 14.48 15.51
N ASN A 81 -4.53 14.80 14.55
CA ASN A 81 -4.21 16.16 14.22
C ASN A 81 -5.16 16.66 13.12
N GLU A 82 -6.23 17.31 13.52
CA GLU A 82 -7.24 17.86 12.60
C GLU A 82 -6.67 19.00 11.74
N ILE A 83 -5.69 19.77 12.23
CA ILE A 83 -5.08 20.87 11.48
C ILE A 83 -4.21 20.33 10.33
N LYS A 84 -3.41 19.30 10.62
CA LYS A 84 -2.53 18.66 9.63
C LYS A 84 -3.22 17.53 8.86
N GLN A 85 -4.46 17.18 9.23
CA GLN A 85 -5.19 16.05 8.69
C GLN A 85 -4.35 14.74 8.77
N GLN A 86 -3.82 14.45 9.95
CA GLN A 86 -2.92 13.32 10.21
C GLN A 86 -3.30 12.55 11.48
N LEU A 87 -3.27 11.22 11.41
CA LEU A 87 -3.37 10.31 12.55
C LEU A 87 -2.00 10.15 13.19
N HIS A 88 -1.98 10.24 14.53
CA HIS A 88 -0.80 9.95 15.33
C HIS A 88 -0.96 8.57 15.95
N VAL A 89 -0.16 7.63 15.47
CA VAL A 89 -0.25 6.21 15.80
C VAL A 89 1.01 5.80 16.53
N LYS A 90 0.85 5.14 17.67
CA LYS A 90 1.95 4.52 18.40
C LYS A 90 1.95 3.03 18.12
N ASP A 91 2.99 2.57 17.45
CA ASP A 91 3.21 1.14 17.16
C ASP A 91 3.38 0.35 18.47
N LEU A 92 3.16 -0.96 18.41
CA LEU A 92 3.39 -1.89 19.52
C LEU A 92 4.85 -1.85 20.05
N LYS A 93 5.81 -1.46 19.21
CA LYS A 93 7.22 -1.25 19.59
C LYS A 93 7.47 0.05 20.35
N GLY A 94 6.48 0.95 20.41
CA GLY A 94 6.57 2.26 21.03
C GLY A 94 6.99 3.38 20.08
N ASP A 95 7.29 3.06 18.83
CA ASP A 95 7.59 4.02 17.77
C ASP A 95 6.35 4.83 17.39
N THR A 96 6.58 6.10 17.05
CA THR A 96 5.54 7.03 16.67
C THR A 96 5.48 7.21 15.16
N ASN A 97 4.30 6.99 14.60
CA ASN A 97 4.03 7.07 13.17
C ASN A 97 2.95 8.11 12.89
N PHE A 98 3.18 8.92 11.86
CA PHE A 98 2.25 9.95 11.40
C PHE A 98 1.69 9.55 10.05
N ILE A 99 0.37 9.36 9.98
CA ILE A 99 -0.31 8.88 8.79
C ILE A 99 -1.27 9.96 8.32
N ALA A 100 -1.11 10.46 7.09
CA ALA A 100 -2.04 11.45 6.55
C ALA A 100 -3.40 10.80 6.22
N PHE A 101 -4.50 11.50 6.49
CA PHE A 101 -5.83 11.05 6.09
C PHE A 101 -5.95 10.87 4.58
N ASP A 102 -5.29 11.75 3.81
CA ASP A 102 -5.20 11.61 2.35
C ASP A 102 -4.53 10.30 1.93
N SER A 103 -3.63 9.76 2.74
CA SER A 103 -2.97 8.49 2.45
C SER A 103 -3.71 7.29 3.04
N LEU A 104 -4.75 7.49 3.87
CA LEU A 104 -5.47 6.40 4.49
C LEU A 104 -6.22 5.58 3.43
N THR A 105 -6.11 4.26 3.50
CA THR A 105 -6.78 3.35 2.55
C THR A 105 -7.74 2.40 3.22
N ALA A 106 -7.47 1.98 4.46
CA ALA A 106 -8.36 1.15 5.24
C ALA A 106 -7.97 1.21 6.71
N VAL A 107 -8.94 0.96 7.60
CA VAL A 107 -8.68 0.75 9.03
C VAL A 107 -9.46 -0.47 9.47
N LYS A 108 -8.84 -1.33 10.27
CA LYS A 108 -9.44 -2.56 10.77
C LYS A 108 -9.10 -2.76 12.24
N THR A 109 -10.09 -3.17 13.02
CA THR A 109 -9.86 -3.77 14.34
C THR A 109 -9.47 -5.22 14.17
N GLU A 110 -8.64 -5.72 15.08
CA GLU A 110 -8.33 -7.15 15.21
C GLU A 110 -9.44 -7.88 15.97
#